data_AF-A0A953F855-F1
#
_entry.id   AF-A0A953F855-F1
#
_cell.length_a   1.000
_cell.length_b   1.000
_cell.length_c   1.000
_cell.angle_alpha   90.00
_cell.angle_beta   90.00
_cell.angle_gamma   90.00
#
_symmetry.space_group_name_H-M   'P 1'
#
loop_
_entity.id
_entity.type
_entity.pdbx_description
1 polymer ?
#
loop_
_entity_poly.entity_id
_entity_poly.type
_entity_poly.pdbx_seq_one_letter_code
_entity_poly.pdbx_strand_id
1 'polypeptide(L)'
;MRKSLVLILLILFAACGKQFDAKEFYSYPKATSVFKSFDENYVMPDGKFIEFQKRPDGYFVIVKSQNDPDKIENEYLYWSKKTNQYEPLPASFRKSGEYYRSTAMSYYAGQIYAFDHSLYYNYPEAADESIAQLEGVENLDDTLMEALGRAYFSKAESLLGDKKVGNERTFLRAENKDEYIDICKKENETYEVIRKRNPEYEVLVGNIGTKIAHDKVTAWSELKMAGFDADAAAFLEDNIYSKALIAYAKNLLNSCPDNAILFTFGDSDTFPLWYVQEKINWRKDVAVINTSLINLPHYLLYSKKQHRLSTTLSDDFYQHRSSEVALFNNGVFKTSPPAVRDELLSMEQNYKSLGENKNEYVTIPDRIMALSNPKALQDSSYWFEINFDFKNPYLMRSEIFQLDLIQNHFSERAICFSQLYQNTILKACDRKNLIGMVQCIDPKKPVHETEIGSFLIDPYLNHALYKEKFILDFDPEDLQRNSHFLDAYYVFYTQTAEAYLSEQDSSKAKMLIEELEQKIPVKELKDAEMSWFRLATFYFNIGELQKSSEYCKSILNSVERALQQHLAEDESVFYLIKSGMLKDIISKINQKQLQSKYQELEQNYYSRYPSTINPYSL
;
A
#
# COMPACT_ATOMS: atom_id res chain seq x y z
N MET A 1 76.28 -2.68 9.48
CA MET A 1 75.19 -2.89 10.48
C MET A 1 74.46 -1.57 10.66
N ARG A 2 73.11 -1.57 10.73
CA ARG A 2 72.18 -0.41 10.68
C ARG A 2 71.73 0.07 9.29
N LYS A 3 71.14 -0.80 8.48
CA LYS A 3 70.17 -0.41 7.41
C LYS A 3 69.03 -1.43 7.19
N SER A 4 68.76 -2.34 8.14
CA SER A 4 67.82 -3.45 7.92
C SER A 4 66.82 -3.68 9.06
N LEU A 5 66.56 -2.69 9.91
CA LEU A 5 65.62 -2.85 11.04
C LEU A 5 64.40 -1.91 11.03
N VAL A 6 64.25 -1.05 10.01
CA VAL A 6 63.09 -0.12 9.92
C VAL A 6 62.06 -0.57 8.90
N LEU A 7 62.29 -1.68 8.19
CA LEU A 7 61.39 -2.22 7.15
C LEU A 7 60.59 -3.46 7.61
N ILE A 8 60.51 -3.74 8.92
CA ILE A 8 59.75 -4.88 9.49
C ILE A 8 58.73 -4.41 10.55
N LEU A 9 58.46 -3.10 10.67
CA LEU A 9 57.49 -2.57 11.64
C LEU A 9 56.39 -1.69 11.01
N LEU A 10 56.23 -1.75 9.68
CA LEU A 10 55.19 -1.03 8.93
C LEU A 10 54.34 -1.94 8.02
N ILE A 11 54.40 -3.26 8.25
CA ILE A 11 53.52 -4.25 7.63
C ILE A 11 53.06 -5.21 8.72
N LEU A 12 52.27 -4.71 9.68
CA LEU A 12 51.57 -5.53 10.69
C LEU A 12 50.37 -4.81 11.35
N PHE A 13 49.82 -3.78 10.70
CA PHE A 13 48.37 -3.53 10.76
C PHE A 13 47.77 -4.11 9.49
N ALA A 14 47.88 -5.43 9.36
CA ALA A 14 46.97 -6.16 8.51
C ALA A 14 45.57 -5.87 9.04
N ALA A 15 44.68 -5.50 8.13
CA ALA A 15 43.26 -5.36 8.36
C ALA A 15 42.75 -6.55 9.18
N CYS A 16 42.58 -6.35 10.49
CA CYS A 16 41.62 -7.14 11.22
C CYS A 16 40.28 -6.53 10.81
N GLY A 17 39.79 -6.94 9.64
CA GLY A 17 38.45 -6.58 9.18
C GLY A 17 37.50 -6.90 10.32
N LYS A 18 36.54 -6.00 10.58
CA LYS A 18 35.51 -6.23 11.58
C LYS A 18 34.81 -7.54 11.21
N GLN A 19 34.76 -8.49 12.14
CA GLN A 19 34.11 -9.77 11.91
C GLN A 19 32.81 -9.82 12.68
N PHE A 20 31.75 -10.29 12.02
CA PHE A 20 30.45 -10.57 12.63
C PHE A 20 30.15 -12.07 12.43
N ASP A 21 29.72 -12.75 13.50
CA ASP A 21 29.29 -14.14 13.40
C ASP A 21 27.84 -14.15 12.90
N ALA A 22 27.62 -14.50 11.63
CA ALA A 22 26.27 -14.57 11.06
C ALA A 22 25.33 -15.50 11.84
N LYS A 23 25.86 -16.49 12.57
CA LYS A 23 25.05 -17.33 13.49
C LYS A 23 24.33 -16.50 14.54
N GLU A 24 24.86 -15.33 14.89
CA GLU A 24 24.22 -14.41 15.80
C GLU A 24 22.82 -14.01 15.30
N PHE A 25 22.72 -13.58 14.04
CA PHE A 25 21.46 -13.18 13.42
C PHE A 25 20.52 -14.39 13.21
N TYR A 26 21.06 -15.49 12.67
CA TYR A 26 20.28 -16.68 12.35
C TYR A 26 19.87 -17.53 13.56
N SER A 27 20.36 -17.19 14.76
CA SER A 27 19.93 -17.84 16.01
C SER A 27 18.55 -17.38 16.51
N TYR A 28 18.07 -16.22 16.06
CA TYR A 28 16.75 -15.72 16.46
C TYR A 28 15.64 -16.55 15.82
N PRO A 29 14.59 -16.92 16.56
CA PRO A 29 13.39 -17.48 15.96
C PRO A 29 12.71 -16.43 15.08
N LYS A 30 12.01 -16.92 14.06
CA LYS A 30 11.13 -16.09 13.22
C LYS A 30 10.08 -15.41 14.08
N ALA A 31 9.77 -14.15 13.79
CA ALA A 31 8.81 -13.34 14.53
C ALA A 31 7.43 -14.02 14.61
N THR A 32 6.99 -14.66 13.53
CA THR A 32 5.78 -15.49 13.48
C THR A 32 5.75 -16.57 14.56
N SER A 33 6.88 -17.22 14.83
CA SER A 33 6.98 -18.27 15.85
C SER A 33 6.90 -17.67 17.26
N VAL A 34 7.52 -16.52 17.47
CA VAL A 34 7.48 -15.80 18.76
C VAL A 34 6.07 -15.32 19.07
N PHE A 35 5.41 -14.66 18.11
CA PHE A 35 4.07 -14.11 18.30
C PHE A 35 3.02 -15.21 18.45
N LYS A 36 3.14 -16.31 17.66
CA LYS A 36 2.28 -17.48 17.84
C LYS A 36 2.48 -18.13 19.20
N SER A 37 3.73 -18.29 19.66
CA SER A 37 4.00 -18.82 21.00
C SER A 37 3.39 -17.94 22.09
N PHE A 38 3.44 -16.62 21.92
CA PHE A 38 2.77 -15.69 22.83
C PHE A 38 1.26 -15.91 22.82
N ASP A 39 0.64 -15.92 21.64
CA ASP A 39 -0.82 -16.05 21.49
C ASP A 39 -1.37 -17.40 21.96
N GLU A 40 -0.56 -18.46 21.91
CA GLU A 40 -0.93 -19.77 22.45
C GLU A 40 -1.01 -19.75 23.98
N ASN A 41 -0.08 -19.05 24.65
CA ASN A 41 0.16 -19.17 26.08
C ASN A 41 -0.31 -17.96 26.91
N TYR A 42 -0.42 -16.79 26.30
CA TYR A 42 -0.56 -15.50 26.97
C TYR A 42 -1.56 -14.59 26.28
N VAL A 43 -1.95 -13.54 26.99
CA VAL A 43 -2.85 -12.46 26.57
C VAL A 43 -2.34 -11.14 27.10
N MET A 44 -2.78 -10.04 26.47
CA MET A 44 -2.49 -8.69 26.93
C MET A 44 -3.19 -8.45 28.29
N PRO A 45 -2.48 -7.95 29.31
CA PRO A 45 -3.11 -7.59 30.59
C PRO A 45 -4.10 -6.43 30.45
N ASP A 46 -5.18 -6.44 31.24
CA ASP A 46 -6.21 -5.39 31.22
C ASP A 46 -5.62 -3.99 31.47
N GLY A 47 -6.05 -3.02 30.66
CA GLY A 47 -5.62 -1.62 30.77
C GLY A 47 -4.15 -1.38 30.39
N LYS A 48 -3.49 -2.35 29.76
CA LYS A 48 -2.12 -2.26 29.24
C LYS A 48 -2.10 -2.40 27.73
N PHE A 49 -1.01 -1.95 27.15
CA PHE A 49 -0.61 -2.29 25.79
C PHE A 49 0.76 -2.98 25.83
N ILE A 50 1.05 -3.85 24.86
CA ILE A 50 2.33 -4.57 24.80
C ILE A 50 3.09 -4.31 23.51
N GLU A 51 4.38 -4.10 23.63
CA GLU A 51 5.30 -3.90 22.52
C GLU A 51 6.35 -5.02 22.46
N PHE A 52 6.51 -5.65 21.30
CA PHE A 52 7.61 -6.60 21.11
C PHE A 52 8.86 -5.88 20.63
N GLN A 53 10.01 -6.23 21.18
CA GLN A 53 11.29 -5.67 20.76
C GLN A 53 12.32 -6.78 20.55
N LYS A 54 13.06 -6.72 19.43
CA LYS A 54 14.14 -7.67 19.12
C LYS A 54 15.47 -7.03 19.48
N ARG A 55 16.03 -7.40 20.64
CA ARG A 55 17.26 -6.83 21.23
C ARG A 55 18.42 -7.86 21.19
N PRO A 56 19.68 -7.48 21.50
CA PRO A 56 20.83 -8.41 21.50
C PRO A 56 20.63 -9.69 22.34
N ASP A 57 19.92 -9.59 23.47
CA ASP A 57 19.68 -10.72 24.38
C ASP A 57 18.50 -11.63 23.96
N GLY A 58 17.65 -11.17 23.03
CA GLY A 58 16.48 -11.92 22.56
C GLY A 58 15.24 -11.05 22.29
N TYR A 59 14.06 -11.66 22.36
CA TYR A 59 12.79 -10.95 22.22
C TYR A 59 12.26 -10.51 23.57
N PHE A 60 11.89 -9.23 23.67
CA PHE A 60 11.32 -8.63 24.86
C PHE A 60 9.83 -8.31 24.64
N VAL A 61 9.04 -8.46 25.71
CA VAL A 61 7.68 -7.95 25.84
C VAL A 61 7.73 -6.73 26.76
N ILE A 62 7.45 -5.57 26.20
CA ILE A 62 7.41 -4.28 26.90
C ILE A 62 5.96 -3.98 27.24
N VAL A 63 5.69 -3.69 28.51
CA VAL A 63 4.35 -3.34 28.99
C VAL A 63 4.26 -1.83 29.12
N LYS A 64 3.29 -1.25 28.43
CA LYS A 64 3.02 0.19 28.39
C LYS A 64 1.64 0.49 28.96
N SER A 65 1.48 1.70 29.50
CA SER A 65 0.18 2.17 29.99
C SER A 65 -0.75 2.49 28.83
N GLN A 66 -2.01 2.08 28.89
CA GLN A 66 -2.98 2.45 27.85
C GLN A 66 -3.26 3.97 27.83
N ASN A 67 -3.11 4.65 28.97
CA ASN A 67 -3.33 6.09 29.10
C ASN A 67 -2.09 6.94 28.74
N ASP A 68 -0.91 6.32 28.72
CA ASP A 68 0.36 6.96 28.40
C ASP A 68 1.26 5.92 27.69
N PRO A 69 1.14 5.80 26.36
CA PRO A 69 1.89 4.82 25.56
C PRO A 69 3.41 5.02 25.60
N ASP A 70 3.89 6.20 26.00
CA ASP A 70 5.32 6.48 26.13
C ASP A 70 5.88 5.98 27.47
N LYS A 71 5.01 5.75 28.45
CA LYS A 71 5.39 5.21 29.76
C LYS A 71 5.52 3.70 29.73
N ILE A 72 6.77 3.23 29.74
CA ILE A 72 7.13 1.85 30.01
C ILE A 72 6.90 1.54 31.49
N GLU A 73 6.08 0.53 31.77
CA GLU A 73 5.80 0.08 33.13
C GLU A 73 6.65 -1.13 33.53
N ASN A 74 6.85 -2.08 32.61
CA ASN A 74 7.67 -3.26 32.82
C ASN A 74 8.27 -3.75 31.49
N GLU A 75 9.36 -4.51 31.58
CA GLU A 75 9.98 -5.19 30.44
C GLU A 75 10.29 -6.64 30.83
N TYR A 76 10.00 -7.58 29.95
CA TYR A 76 10.27 -9.00 30.17
C TYR A 76 11.03 -9.59 28.99
N LEU A 77 12.17 -10.22 29.24
CA LEU A 77 12.80 -11.11 28.26
C LEU A 77 11.84 -12.29 28.07
N TYR A 78 11.28 -12.43 26.88
CA TYR A 78 10.28 -13.45 26.56
C TYR A 78 10.89 -14.65 25.82
N TRP A 79 11.84 -14.41 24.93
CA TRP A 79 12.68 -15.46 24.36
C TRP A 79 14.15 -15.06 24.55
N SER A 80 14.94 -15.95 25.12
CA SER A 80 16.35 -15.73 25.44
C SER A 80 17.26 -16.36 24.39
N LYS A 81 18.11 -15.54 23.77
CA LYS A 81 19.12 -16.01 22.81
C LYS A 81 20.18 -16.89 23.46
N LYS A 82 20.52 -16.61 24.71
CA LYS A 82 21.53 -17.35 25.47
C LYS A 82 21.10 -18.79 25.77
N THR A 83 19.82 -18.99 26.12
CA THR A 83 19.29 -20.31 26.49
C THR A 83 18.55 -20.99 25.33
N ASN A 84 18.21 -20.24 24.28
CA ASN A 84 17.33 -20.66 23.18
C ASN A 84 15.98 -21.18 23.70
N GLN A 85 15.41 -20.50 24.71
CA GLN A 85 14.17 -20.87 25.37
C GLN A 85 13.26 -19.66 25.60
N TYR A 86 11.96 -19.92 25.65
CA TYR A 86 10.97 -18.95 26.09
C TYR A 86 10.94 -18.87 27.62
N GLU A 87 11.03 -17.66 28.15
CA GLU A 87 10.95 -17.39 29.58
C GLU A 87 9.49 -17.11 29.97
N PRO A 88 9.03 -17.61 31.13
CA PRO A 88 7.63 -17.46 31.52
C PRO A 88 7.29 -16.01 31.86
N LEU A 89 6.22 -15.48 31.27
CA LEU A 89 5.66 -14.18 31.64
C LEU A 89 4.88 -14.26 32.97
N PRO A 90 4.71 -13.12 33.67
CA PRO A 90 3.95 -13.05 34.92
C PRO A 90 2.53 -13.61 34.80
N ALA A 91 1.97 -14.04 35.93
CA ALA A 91 0.62 -14.63 35.97
C ALA A 91 -0.47 -13.71 35.41
N SER A 92 -0.27 -12.38 35.43
CA SER A 92 -1.18 -11.39 34.84
C SER A 92 -1.36 -11.51 33.32
N PHE A 93 -0.46 -12.20 32.63
CA PHE A 93 -0.56 -12.49 31.20
C PHE A 93 -1.29 -13.80 30.90
N ARG A 94 -1.57 -14.63 31.91
CA ARG A 94 -2.18 -15.94 31.67
C ARG A 94 -3.65 -15.78 31.32
N LYS A 95 -4.12 -16.59 30.37
CA LYS A 95 -5.53 -16.69 30.00
C LYS A 95 -6.38 -17.11 31.22
N SER A 96 -7.37 -16.29 31.59
CA SER A 96 -8.37 -16.55 32.64
C SER A 96 -9.83 -16.43 32.12
N GLY A 97 -10.36 -17.42 31.40
CA GLY A 97 -11.73 -17.39 30.85
C GLY A 97 -11.85 -17.58 29.32
N GLU A 98 -13.07 -17.49 28.79
CA GLU A 98 -13.40 -17.83 27.39
C GLU A 98 -13.24 -16.69 26.37
N TYR A 99 -13.09 -15.43 26.80
CA TYR A 99 -13.04 -14.27 25.90
C TYR A 99 -11.73 -13.50 26.07
N TYR A 100 -10.84 -13.56 25.07
CA TYR A 100 -9.56 -12.85 25.12
C TYR A 100 -9.26 -12.05 23.87
N ARG A 101 -9.02 -10.75 24.08
CA ARG A 101 -8.46 -9.81 23.09
C ARG A 101 -6.94 -9.81 23.21
N SER A 102 -6.29 -10.59 22.34
CA SER A 102 -5.00 -10.28 21.69
C SER A 102 -4.64 -11.47 20.81
N THR A 103 -4.38 -11.22 19.52
CA THR A 103 -3.49 -12.07 18.74
C THR A 103 -2.33 -11.16 18.32
N ALA A 104 -1.21 -11.20 19.05
CA ALA A 104 0.04 -10.52 18.71
C ALA A 104 0.37 -10.71 17.23
N MET A 105 0.05 -11.89 16.67
CA MET A 105 0.09 -12.15 15.24
C MET A 105 -0.66 -11.11 14.40
N SER A 106 -1.89 -10.74 14.78
CA SER A 106 -2.68 -9.74 14.05
C SER A 106 -2.15 -8.33 14.25
N TYR A 107 -1.71 -7.99 15.47
CA TYR A 107 -1.21 -6.65 15.75
C TYR A 107 0.11 -6.36 15.00
N TYR A 108 1.01 -7.34 14.94
CA TYR A 108 2.32 -7.21 14.29
C TYR A 108 2.36 -7.77 12.88
N ALA A 109 1.22 -8.14 12.28
CA ALA A 109 1.17 -8.76 10.95
C ALA A 109 1.98 -7.96 9.90
N GLY A 110 1.81 -6.63 9.88
CA GLY A 110 2.53 -5.72 8.98
C GLY A 110 4.00 -5.46 9.33
N GLN A 111 4.49 -5.94 10.48
CA GLN A 111 5.85 -5.72 10.97
C GLN A 111 6.71 -6.99 11.01
N ILE A 112 6.12 -8.17 10.81
CA ILE A 112 6.82 -9.47 10.85
C ILE A 112 8.06 -9.45 9.95
N TYR A 113 7.92 -8.94 8.72
CA TYR A 113 9.03 -8.83 7.78
C TYR A 113 10.19 -8.02 8.38
N ALA A 114 9.90 -6.87 8.99
CA ALA A 114 10.92 -6.01 9.57
C ALA A 114 11.62 -6.67 10.78
N PHE A 115 10.90 -7.40 11.63
CA PHE A 115 11.50 -8.19 12.71
C PHE A 115 12.45 -9.27 12.18
N ASP A 116 12.09 -9.92 11.08
CA ASP A 116 12.86 -11.03 10.51
C ASP A 116 14.06 -10.56 9.67
N HIS A 117 14.02 -9.34 9.13
CA HIS A 117 15.05 -8.78 8.25
C HIS A 117 15.90 -7.66 8.87
N SER A 118 15.61 -7.25 10.11
CA SER A 118 16.47 -6.33 10.86
C SER A 118 17.25 -7.10 11.92
N LEU A 119 18.52 -6.74 12.16
CA LEU A 119 19.32 -7.38 13.20
C LEU A 119 18.67 -7.17 14.57
N TYR A 120 18.39 -5.90 14.89
CA TYR A 120 17.60 -5.48 16.03
C TYR A 120 16.44 -4.59 15.56
N TYR A 121 15.32 -4.58 16.30
CA TYR A 121 14.11 -3.91 15.82
C TYR A 121 13.16 -3.46 16.93
N ASN A 122 12.44 -2.38 16.64
CA ASN A 122 11.35 -1.79 17.44
C ASN A 122 11.78 -1.22 18.81
N TYR A 123 12.96 -0.59 18.91
CA TYR A 123 13.36 0.21 20.07
C TYR A 123 14.34 1.33 19.66
N PRO A 124 14.49 2.40 20.46
CA PRO A 124 15.17 3.61 20.03
C PRO A 124 16.62 3.41 19.54
N GLU A 125 17.39 2.56 20.21
CA GLU A 125 18.81 2.32 19.91
C GLU A 125 19.05 1.24 18.83
N ALA A 126 17.99 0.58 18.34
CA ALA A 126 18.09 -0.59 17.46
C ALA A 126 18.92 -0.34 16.19
N ALA A 127 18.70 0.81 15.56
CA ALA A 127 19.39 1.21 14.34
C ALA A 127 20.89 1.44 14.60
N ASP A 128 21.21 2.22 15.64
CA ASP A 128 22.59 2.54 16.00
C ASP A 128 23.39 1.29 16.41
N GLU A 129 22.79 0.39 17.20
CA GLU A 129 23.41 -0.87 17.57
C GLU A 129 23.63 -1.79 16.36
N SER A 130 22.65 -1.86 15.44
CA SER A 130 22.76 -2.68 14.23
C SER A 130 23.86 -2.18 13.29
N ILE A 131 23.94 -0.85 13.07
CA ILE A 131 25.03 -0.21 12.31
C ILE A 131 26.37 -0.48 13.00
N ALA A 132 26.44 -0.29 14.32
CA ALA A 132 27.65 -0.52 15.10
C ALA A 132 28.15 -1.97 15.05
N GLN A 133 27.31 -2.94 14.73
CA GLN A 133 27.73 -4.34 14.52
C GLN A 133 28.05 -4.67 13.07
N LEU A 134 27.25 -4.20 12.11
CA LEU A 134 27.34 -4.64 10.71
C LEU A 134 28.23 -3.74 9.84
N GLU A 135 28.29 -2.42 10.09
CA GLU A 135 29.06 -1.50 9.26
C GLU A 135 30.56 -1.85 9.27
N GLY A 136 31.16 -1.97 8.09
CA GLY A 136 32.59 -2.30 7.93
C GLY A 136 32.93 -3.78 8.11
N VAL A 137 31.93 -4.66 8.27
CA VAL A 137 32.16 -6.11 8.26
C VAL A 137 32.39 -6.59 6.83
N GLU A 138 33.46 -7.37 6.63
CA GLU A 138 33.75 -7.97 5.34
C GLU A 138 32.82 -9.17 5.07
N ASN A 139 32.37 -9.32 3.81
CA ASN A 139 31.61 -10.48 3.33
C ASN A 139 30.26 -10.76 4.02
N LEU A 140 29.51 -9.72 4.43
CA LEU A 140 28.10 -9.88 4.78
C LEU A 140 27.33 -10.50 3.59
N ASP A 141 26.51 -11.51 3.86
CA ASP A 141 25.54 -12.04 2.88
C ASP A 141 24.43 -11.02 2.58
N ASP A 142 23.62 -11.30 1.55
CA ASP A 142 22.61 -10.36 1.08
C ASP A 142 21.54 -10.05 2.15
N THR A 143 21.22 -11.01 3.03
CA THR A 143 20.25 -10.79 4.13
C THR A 143 20.81 -9.86 5.20
N LEU A 144 22.07 -10.03 5.59
CA LEU A 144 22.72 -9.13 6.55
C LEU A 144 23.02 -7.75 5.94
N MET A 145 23.28 -7.68 4.64
CA MET A 145 23.34 -6.41 3.92
C MET A 145 21.96 -5.71 3.94
N GLU A 146 20.86 -6.45 3.76
CA GLU A 146 19.53 -5.87 3.88
C GLU A 146 19.28 -5.33 5.30
N ALA A 147 19.67 -6.09 6.33
CA ALA A 147 19.57 -5.68 7.72
C ALA A 147 20.35 -4.38 8.01
N LEU A 148 21.54 -4.22 7.43
CA LEU A 148 22.32 -2.98 7.51
C LEU A 148 21.62 -1.83 6.80
N GLY A 149 21.09 -2.05 5.58
CA GLY A 149 20.32 -1.05 4.85
C GLY A 149 19.11 -0.55 5.63
N ARG A 150 18.35 -1.47 6.25
CA ARG A 150 17.21 -1.15 7.12
C ARG A 150 17.62 -0.35 8.36
N ALA A 151 18.79 -0.66 8.94
CA ALA A 151 19.31 0.09 10.07
C ALA A 151 19.67 1.53 9.67
N TYR A 152 20.26 1.76 8.49
CA TYR A 152 20.47 3.10 7.97
C TYR A 152 19.14 3.83 7.71
N PHE A 153 18.14 3.18 7.13
CA PHE A 153 16.81 3.76 6.95
C PHE A 153 16.22 4.25 8.27
N SER A 154 16.16 3.38 9.29
CA SER A 154 15.64 3.75 10.61
C SER A 154 16.49 4.84 11.29
N LYS A 155 17.81 4.88 11.03
CA LYS A 155 18.66 5.98 11.49
C LYS A 155 18.30 7.30 10.81
N ALA A 156 18.08 7.30 9.50
CA ALA A 156 17.63 8.49 8.77
C ALA A 156 16.28 8.99 9.31
N GLU A 157 15.31 8.10 9.52
CA GLU A 157 14.02 8.44 10.12
C GLU A 157 14.18 9.08 11.52
N SER A 158 15.13 8.60 12.33
CA SER A 158 15.39 9.16 13.66
C SER A 158 15.91 10.62 13.64
N LEU A 159 16.47 11.06 12.51
CA LEU A 159 16.96 12.42 12.30
C LEU A 159 15.83 13.39 11.90
N LEU A 160 14.68 12.86 11.48
CA LEU A 160 13.48 13.62 11.25
C LEU A 160 12.93 14.12 12.60
N GLY A 161 12.73 15.42 12.70
CA GLY A 161 12.33 16.07 13.94
C GLY A 161 10.85 15.84 14.24
N ASP A 162 10.55 14.97 15.19
CA ASP A 162 9.17 14.79 15.70
C ASP A 162 8.94 15.46 17.08
N LYS A 163 9.59 16.60 17.32
CA LYS A 163 9.39 17.38 18.55
C LYS A 163 8.84 18.77 18.24
N LYS A 164 7.59 19.00 18.68
CA LYS A 164 6.91 20.31 18.75
C LYS A 164 7.91 21.41 19.14
N VAL A 165 8.07 22.41 18.29
CA VAL A 165 8.63 23.72 18.66
C VAL A 165 7.57 24.76 18.29
N GLY A 166 6.73 25.15 19.25
CA GLY A 166 5.67 26.13 19.01
C GLY A 166 4.60 25.66 18.00
N ASN A 167 4.12 26.58 17.15
CA ASN A 167 3.05 26.36 16.16
C ASN A 167 3.54 25.84 14.79
N GLU A 168 4.84 25.58 14.62
CA GLU A 168 5.40 25.08 13.35
C GLU A 168 6.04 23.71 13.56
N ARG A 169 5.61 22.72 12.76
CA ARG A 169 6.21 21.38 12.71
C ARG A 169 7.21 21.34 11.55
N THR A 170 8.49 21.52 11.82
CA THR A 170 9.56 21.26 10.83
C THR A 170 9.99 19.81 10.89
N PHE A 171 9.85 19.09 9.77
CA PHE A 171 10.02 17.64 9.60
C PHE A 171 11.49 17.18 9.58
N LEU A 172 12.37 17.89 8.89
CA LEU A 172 13.83 17.71 8.98
C LEU A 172 14.43 19.08 9.26
N ARG A 173 15.30 19.16 10.26
CA ARG A 173 15.94 20.42 10.65
C ARG A 173 17.26 20.62 9.92
N ALA A 174 17.63 21.87 9.70
CA ALA A 174 18.86 22.22 8.99
C ALA A 174 20.11 21.63 9.65
N GLU A 175 20.15 21.54 10.98
CA GLU A 175 21.25 20.95 11.73
C GLU A 175 21.46 19.44 11.46
N ASN A 176 20.40 18.71 11.10
CA ASN A 176 20.46 17.26 10.85
C ASN A 176 20.59 16.92 9.36
N LYS A 177 20.50 17.90 8.47
CA LYS A 177 20.35 17.70 7.03
C LYS A 177 21.53 16.93 6.42
N ASP A 178 22.76 17.35 6.72
CA ASP A 178 23.95 16.74 6.10
C ASP A 178 24.14 15.29 6.60
N GLU A 179 23.92 15.04 7.90
CA GLU A 179 23.95 13.68 8.46
C GLU A 179 22.86 12.80 7.83
N TYR A 180 21.64 13.32 7.69
CA TYR A 180 20.53 12.61 7.03
C TYR A 180 20.91 12.20 5.59
N ILE A 181 21.43 13.14 4.80
CA ILE A 181 21.86 12.88 3.41
C ILE A 181 22.94 11.80 3.37
N ASP A 182 23.92 11.84 4.27
CA ASP A 182 25.01 10.86 4.33
C ASP A 182 24.50 9.47 4.70
N ILE A 183 23.54 9.37 5.64
CA ILE A 183 22.91 8.09 6.01
C ILE A 183 22.09 7.52 4.85
N CYS A 184 21.27 8.33 4.16
CA CYS A 184 20.52 7.87 2.99
C CYS A 184 21.45 7.39 1.86
N LYS A 185 22.62 8.01 1.66
CA LYS A 185 23.62 7.54 0.70
C LYS A 185 24.20 6.19 1.11
N LYS A 186 24.55 6.01 2.39
CA LYS A 186 25.04 4.72 2.91
C LYS A 186 24.01 3.60 2.75
N GLU A 187 22.74 3.89 3.00
CA GLU A 187 21.63 2.96 2.74
C GLU A 187 21.63 2.52 1.27
N ASN A 188 21.60 3.49 0.35
CA ASN A 188 21.58 3.23 -1.08
C ASN A 188 22.82 2.43 -1.54
N GLU A 189 24.02 2.81 -1.09
CA GLU A 189 25.26 2.09 -1.39
C GLU A 189 25.22 0.64 -0.89
N THR A 190 24.60 0.40 0.27
CA THR A 190 24.41 -0.95 0.84
C THR A 190 23.52 -1.80 -0.07
N TYR A 191 22.37 -1.28 -0.49
CA TYR A 191 21.47 -2.01 -1.40
C TYR A 191 22.05 -2.18 -2.82
N GLU A 192 22.86 -1.23 -3.28
CA GLU A 192 23.59 -1.34 -4.55
C GLU A 192 24.59 -2.50 -4.58
N VAL A 193 25.17 -2.86 -3.42
CA VAL A 193 26.00 -4.06 -3.31
C VAL A 193 25.16 -5.32 -3.48
N ILE A 194 23.96 -5.38 -2.87
CA ILE A 194 23.03 -6.50 -3.07
C ILE A 194 22.64 -6.60 -4.54
N ARG A 195 22.22 -5.49 -5.18
CA ARG A 195 21.81 -5.47 -6.59
C ARG A 195 22.89 -6.01 -7.53
N LYS A 196 24.17 -5.70 -7.27
CA LYS A 196 25.30 -6.21 -8.07
C LYS A 196 25.54 -7.72 -7.90
N ARG A 197 25.24 -8.28 -6.71
CA ARG A 197 25.41 -9.70 -6.41
C ARG A 197 24.21 -10.53 -6.85
N ASN A 198 23.02 -10.00 -6.60
CA ASN A 198 21.74 -10.64 -6.77
C ASN A 198 20.67 -9.61 -7.18
N PRO A 199 20.55 -9.29 -8.48
CA PRO A 199 19.56 -8.32 -8.98
C PRO A 199 18.11 -8.78 -8.78
N GLU A 200 17.88 -10.09 -8.58
CA GLU A 200 16.54 -10.65 -8.30
C GLU A 200 16.23 -10.74 -6.80
N TYR A 201 17.06 -10.17 -5.93
CA TYR A 201 16.80 -10.19 -4.49
C TYR A 201 15.46 -9.49 -4.19
N GLU A 202 14.50 -10.23 -3.66
CA GLU A 202 13.15 -9.73 -3.33
C GLU A 202 13.11 -9.17 -1.91
N VAL A 203 12.53 -7.99 -1.78
CA VAL A 203 12.11 -7.38 -0.53
C VAL A 203 10.58 -7.24 -0.49
N LEU A 204 10.05 -6.73 0.62
CA LEU A 204 8.60 -6.51 0.79
C LEU A 204 7.94 -5.71 -0.36
N VAL A 205 8.67 -4.75 -0.94
CA VAL A 205 8.16 -3.83 -1.97
C VAL A 205 8.67 -4.16 -3.39
N GLY A 206 8.90 -5.44 -3.68
CA GLY A 206 9.39 -5.92 -4.97
C GLY A 206 10.89 -6.23 -4.93
N ASN A 207 11.58 -6.18 -6.06
CA ASN A 207 13.02 -6.46 -6.07
C ASN A 207 13.87 -5.31 -5.49
N ILE A 208 15.15 -5.59 -5.30
CA ILE A 208 16.15 -4.66 -4.77
C ILE A 208 16.29 -3.37 -5.59
N GLY A 209 16.09 -3.42 -6.92
CA GLY A 209 16.08 -2.22 -7.77
C GLY A 209 14.92 -1.29 -7.44
N THR A 210 13.72 -1.83 -7.25
CA THR A 210 12.54 -1.07 -6.82
C THR A 210 12.75 -0.47 -5.44
N LYS A 211 13.35 -1.21 -4.49
CA LYS A 211 13.69 -0.70 -3.15
C LYS A 211 14.61 0.53 -3.23
N ILE A 212 15.72 0.42 -3.95
CA ILE A 212 16.67 1.53 -4.15
C ILE A 212 15.96 2.75 -4.74
N ALA A 213 15.12 2.55 -5.77
CA ALA A 213 14.36 3.65 -6.37
C ALA A 213 13.40 4.30 -5.37
N HIS A 214 12.70 3.49 -4.56
CA HIS A 214 11.78 3.98 -3.54
C HIS A 214 12.50 4.80 -2.48
N ASP A 215 13.63 4.33 -1.97
CA ASP A 215 14.39 5.04 -0.93
C ASP A 215 14.92 6.38 -1.43
N LYS A 216 15.35 6.44 -2.70
CA LYS A 216 15.72 7.71 -3.35
C LYS A 216 14.54 8.67 -3.44
N VAL A 217 13.35 8.18 -3.78
CA VAL A 217 12.15 9.02 -3.83
C VAL A 217 11.71 9.44 -2.42
N THR A 218 11.84 8.58 -1.42
CA THR A 218 11.61 8.93 -0.01
C THR A 218 12.54 10.08 0.39
N ALA A 219 13.86 9.93 0.23
CA ALA A 219 14.83 10.97 0.55
C ALA A 219 14.57 12.29 -0.19
N TRP A 220 14.25 12.22 -1.49
CA TRP A 220 13.82 13.38 -2.25
C TRP A 220 12.59 14.06 -1.64
N SER A 221 11.55 13.28 -1.31
CA SER A 221 10.29 13.82 -0.80
C SER A 221 10.47 14.49 0.56
N GLU A 222 11.28 13.89 1.42
CA GLU A 222 11.59 14.33 2.77
C GLU A 222 12.40 15.63 2.77
N LEU A 223 13.47 15.70 1.97
CA LEU A 223 14.25 16.92 1.78
C LEU A 223 13.42 18.03 1.14
N LYS A 224 12.56 17.70 0.17
CA LYS A 224 11.68 18.66 -0.49
C LYS A 224 10.64 19.25 0.48
N MET A 225 10.01 18.42 1.30
CA MET A 225 9.08 18.87 2.34
C MET A 225 9.77 19.76 3.39
N ALA A 226 11.05 19.50 3.67
CA ALA A 226 11.87 20.32 4.55
C ALA A 226 12.42 21.61 3.91
N GLY A 227 12.19 21.84 2.61
CA GLY A 227 12.63 23.04 1.88
C GLY A 227 14.06 22.99 1.36
N PHE A 228 14.68 21.81 1.30
CA PHE A 228 16.03 21.60 0.77
C PHE A 228 15.98 21.16 -0.70
N ASP A 229 15.36 21.96 -1.58
CA ASP A 229 15.08 21.58 -2.98
C ASP A 229 16.31 21.15 -3.78
N ALA A 230 17.45 21.84 -3.59
CA ALA A 230 18.69 21.54 -4.31
C ALA A 230 19.28 20.18 -3.90
N ASP A 231 19.24 19.88 -2.59
CA ASP A 231 19.71 18.61 -2.05
C ASP A 231 18.75 17.47 -2.43
N ALA A 232 17.43 17.72 -2.38
CA ALA A 232 16.41 16.77 -2.81
C ALA A 232 16.62 16.33 -4.28
N ALA A 233 16.89 17.28 -5.18
CA ALA A 233 17.06 17.00 -6.60
C ALA A 233 18.20 16.01 -6.91
N ALA A 234 19.20 15.90 -6.03
CA ALA A 234 20.31 14.98 -6.20
C ALA A 234 19.91 13.49 -6.08
N PHE A 235 18.79 13.18 -5.42
CA PHE A 235 18.29 11.81 -5.28
C PHE A 235 17.48 11.32 -6.49
N LEU A 236 16.95 12.22 -7.32
CA LEU A 236 16.20 11.86 -8.53
C LEU A 236 17.12 11.76 -9.75
N GLU A 237 17.96 10.72 -9.78
CA GLU A 237 18.84 10.41 -10.90
C GLU A 237 18.07 9.95 -12.15
N ASP A 238 18.74 9.89 -13.30
CA ASP A 238 18.15 9.34 -14.52
C ASP A 238 17.97 7.82 -14.39
N ASN A 239 16.82 7.30 -14.86
CA ASN A 239 16.52 5.88 -14.98
C ASN A 239 16.60 5.07 -13.66
N ILE A 240 16.13 5.64 -12.54
CA ILE A 240 16.05 4.88 -11.27
C ILE A 240 14.94 3.82 -11.28
N TYR A 241 13.90 4.01 -12.09
CA TYR A 241 12.83 3.05 -12.31
C TYR A 241 12.96 2.34 -13.66
N SER A 242 12.46 1.10 -13.73
CA SER A 242 12.36 0.39 -15.01
C SER A 242 11.38 1.05 -15.95
N LYS A 243 11.50 0.74 -17.26
CA LYS A 243 10.60 1.29 -18.29
C LYS A 243 9.15 0.93 -18.01
N ALA A 244 8.89 -0.30 -17.53
CA ALA A 244 7.55 -0.75 -17.15
C ALA A 244 6.91 0.14 -16.08
N LEU A 245 7.65 0.47 -15.01
CA LEU A 245 7.14 1.34 -13.94
C LEU A 245 6.96 2.79 -14.41
N ILE A 246 7.84 3.28 -15.28
CA ILE A 246 7.69 4.61 -15.90
C ILE A 246 6.45 4.63 -16.81
N ALA A 247 6.23 3.61 -17.64
CA ALA A 247 5.06 3.48 -18.50
C ALA A 247 3.78 3.39 -17.67
N TYR A 248 3.77 2.58 -16.60
CA TYR A 248 2.66 2.48 -15.66
C TYR A 248 2.30 3.84 -15.05
N ALA A 249 3.28 4.56 -14.50
CA ALA A 249 3.07 5.89 -13.93
C ALA A 249 2.52 6.89 -14.96
N LYS A 250 3.09 6.90 -16.18
CA LYS A 250 2.58 7.76 -17.26
C LYS A 250 1.16 7.41 -17.67
N ASN A 251 0.80 6.14 -17.71
CA ASN A 251 -0.55 5.70 -18.07
C ASN A 251 -1.59 6.04 -16.99
N LEU A 252 -1.25 5.92 -15.70
CA LEU A 252 -2.10 6.43 -14.62
C LEU A 252 -2.36 7.93 -14.77
N LEU A 253 -1.32 8.73 -15.03
CA LEU A 253 -1.47 10.16 -15.28
C LEU A 253 -2.28 10.45 -16.53
N ASN A 254 -2.02 9.75 -17.64
CA ASN A 254 -2.75 9.92 -18.91
C ASN A 254 -4.23 9.56 -18.80
N SER A 255 -4.57 8.67 -17.87
CA SER A 255 -5.94 8.28 -17.53
C SER A 255 -6.68 9.36 -16.72
N CYS A 256 -5.96 10.29 -16.10
CA CYS A 256 -6.56 11.40 -15.36
C CYS A 256 -6.96 12.54 -16.30
N PRO A 257 -8.17 13.12 -16.15
CA PRO A 257 -8.54 14.38 -16.79
C PRO A 257 -7.54 15.51 -16.47
N ASP A 258 -7.55 16.56 -17.29
CA ASP A 258 -6.68 17.72 -17.09
C ASP A 258 -6.90 18.36 -15.71
N ASN A 259 -5.81 18.69 -15.02
CA ASN A 259 -5.80 19.31 -13.69
C ASN A 259 -6.52 18.48 -12.59
N ALA A 260 -6.67 17.16 -12.76
CA ALA A 260 -7.30 16.29 -11.77
C ALA A 260 -6.52 16.24 -10.43
N ILE A 261 -7.17 15.74 -9.39
CA ILE A 261 -6.54 15.25 -8.16
C ILE A 261 -6.53 13.73 -8.24
N LEU A 262 -5.36 13.09 -8.16
CA LEU A 262 -5.20 11.64 -8.14
C LEU A 262 -4.79 11.20 -6.73
N PHE A 263 -5.67 10.44 -6.08
CA PHE A 263 -5.37 9.75 -4.84
C PHE A 263 -4.72 8.39 -5.11
N THR A 264 -3.59 8.14 -4.44
CA THR A 264 -2.81 6.91 -4.52
C THR A 264 -2.70 6.22 -3.15
N PHE A 265 -2.20 4.99 -3.12
CA PHE A 265 -2.07 4.20 -1.90
C PHE A 265 -0.76 3.42 -1.85
N GLY A 266 0.13 3.88 -0.97
CA GLY A 266 1.44 3.27 -0.76
C GLY A 266 2.48 3.74 -1.77
N ASP A 267 3.67 3.15 -1.67
CA ASP A 267 4.86 3.68 -2.36
C ASP A 267 4.87 3.27 -3.83
N SER A 268 4.45 2.03 -4.09
CA SER A 268 4.47 1.38 -5.40
C SER A 268 3.66 2.10 -6.48
N ASP A 269 2.53 2.73 -6.13
CA ASP A 269 1.75 3.51 -7.09
C ASP A 269 2.07 5.02 -7.04
N THR A 270 2.64 5.53 -5.94
CA THR A 270 2.91 6.96 -5.74
C THR A 270 4.29 7.38 -6.24
N PHE A 271 5.33 6.65 -5.87
CA PHE A 271 6.70 7.11 -6.07
C PHE A 271 7.11 7.14 -7.55
N PRO A 272 6.72 6.14 -8.38
CA PRO A 272 6.88 6.25 -9.83
C PRO A 272 6.16 7.48 -10.42
N LEU A 273 4.98 7.85 -9.91
CA LEU A 273 4.25 9.04 -10.35
C LEU A 273 5.02 10.32 -10.06
N TRP A 274 5.52 10.49 -8.83
CA TRP A 274 6.34 11.65 -8.48
C TRP A 274 7.62 11.72 -9.29
N TYR A 275 8.28 10.58 -9.51
CA TYR A 275 9.45 10.51 -10.37
C TYR A 275 9.16 11.01 -11.79
N VAL A 276 8.11 10.50 -12.45
CA VAL A 276 7.81 10.93 -13.82
C VAL A 276 7.36 12.40 -13.88
N GLN A 277 6.71 12.93 -12.84
CA GLN A 277 6.33 14.34 -12.78
C GLN A 277 7.55 15.25 -12.56
N GLU A 278 8.47 14.88 -11.69
CA GLU A 278 9.51 15.78 -11.21
C GLU A 278 10.81 15.64 -11.99
N LYS A 279 11.15 14.42 -12.41
CA LYS A 279 12.35 14.13 -13.20
C LYS A 279 12.09 14.14 -14.70
N ILE A 280 10.98 13.54 -15.14
CA ILE A 280 10.63 13.40 -16.58
C ILE A 280 9.74 14.56 -17.07
N ASN A 281 9.22 15.38 -16.16
CA ASN A 281 8.33 16.52 -16.47
C ASN A 281 7.04 16.10 -17.21
N TRP A 282 6.43 14.99 -16.78
CA TRP A 282 5.21 14.43 -17.39
C TRP A 282 3.96 14.77 -16.57
N ARG A 283 2.91 15.34 -17.18
CA ARG A 283 1.59 15.60 -16.56
C ARG A 283 1.66 16.21 -15.14
N LYS A 284 2.46 17.28 -14.99
CA LYS A 284 2.58 18.03 -13.72
C LYS A 284 1.31 18.79 -13.31
N ASP A 285 0.30 18.82 -14.18
CA ASP A 285 -1.01 19.40 -13.89
C ASP A 285 -1.83 18.55 -12.91
N VAL A 286 -1.60 17.23 -12.86
CA VAL A 286 -2.31 16.33 -11.95
C VAL A 286 -1.71 16.41 -10.55
N ALA A 287 -2.52 16.65 -9.52
CA ALA A 287 -2.06 16.60 -8.14
C ALA A 287 -2.06 15.15 -7.64
N VAL A 288 -0.88 14.58 -7.37
CA VAL A 288 -0.74 13.20 -6.88
C VAL A 288 -0.60 13.20 -5.36
N ILE A 289 -1.58 12.62 -4.66
CA ILE A 289 -1.65 12.66 -3.19
C ILE A 289 -1.78 11.24 -2.63
N ASN A 290 -0.80 10.83 -1.82
CA ASN A 290 -0.77 9.52 -1.19
C ASN A 290 -1.65 9.48 0.07
N THR A 291 -2.67 8.63 0.05
CA THR A 291 -3.66 8.53 1.13
C THR A 291 -3.11 7.95 2.44
N SER A 292 -2.05 7.15 2.40
CA SER A 292 -1.35 6.65 3.59
C SER A 292 -0.57 7.76 4.27
N LEU A 293 0.14 8.58 3.49
CA LEU A 293 0.96 9.70 3.98
C LEU A 293 0.12 10.90 4.45
N ILE A 294 -1.11 11.11 3.93
CA ILE A 294 -2.04 12.16 4.42
C ILE A 294 -2.31 12.04 5.94
N ASN A 295 -2.17 10.85 6.52
CA ASN A 295 -2.30 10.68 7.96
C ASN A 295 -1.22 11.44 8.75
N LEU A 296 -0.08 11.73 8.14
CA LEU A 296 0.96 12.59 8.70
C LEU A 296 0.61 14.07 8.48
N PRO A 297 0.39 14.87 9.55
CA PRO A 297 -0.09 16.24 9.39
C PRO A 297 0.81 17.13 8.54
N HIS A 298 2.13 16.94 8.62
CA HIS A 298 3.09 17.73 7.83
C HIS A 298 2.95 17.44 6.33
N TYR A 299 2.81 16.18 5.92
CA TYR A 299 2.61 15.80 4.53
C TYR A 299 1.27 16.31 3.99
N LEU A 300 0.22 16.27 4.80
CA LEU A 300 -1.10 16.84 4.46
C LEU A 300 -0.98 18.35 4.17
N LEU A 301 -0.36 19.12 5.08
CA LEU A 301 -0.19 20.56 4.91
C LEU A 301 0.71 20.89 3.72
N TYR A 302 1.79 20.13 3.52
CA TYR A 302 2.65 20.24 2.34
C TYR A 302 1.83 20.01 1.06
N SER A 303 1.04 18.93 1.00
CA SER A 303 0.19 18.60 -0.16
C SER A 303 -0.83 19.70 -0.46
N LYS A 304 -1.45 20.28 0.59
CA LYS A 304 -2.36 21.44 0.43
C LYS A 304 -1.65 22.62 -0.20
N LYS A 305 -0.47 22.98 0.30
CA LYS A 305 0.31 24.11 -0.22
C LYS A 305 0.79 23.87 -1.65
N GLN A 306 1.39 22.70 -1.89
CA GLN A 306 1.99 22.33 -3.17
C GLN A 306 0.96 22.30 -4.30
N HIS A 307 -0.24 21.79 -4.02
CA HIS A 307 -1.30 21.62 -5.02
C HIS A 307 -2.43 22.66 -4.92
N ARG A 308 -2.25 23.71 -4.10
CA ARG A 308 -3.21 24.80 -3.86
C ARG A 308 -4.61 24.31 -3.46
N LEU A 309 -4.65 23.39 -2.50
CA LEU A 309 -5.90 22.76 -2.04
C LEU A 309 -6.49 23.50 -0.85
N SER A 310 -7.73 23.97 -1.01
CA SER A 310 -8.59 24.46 0.06
C SER A 310 -9.38 23.34 0.74
N THR A 311 -9.68 23.52 2.03
CA THR A 311 -10.49 22.62 2.87
C THR A 311 -11.53 23.43 3.63
N THR A 312 -12.64 22.78 4.00
CA THR A 312 -13.66 23.31 4.90
C THR A 312 -13.16 23.27 6.35
N LEU A 313 -12.49 22.19 6.72
CA LEU A 313 -11.89 21.99 8.04
C LEU A 313 -10.58 22.77 8.17
N SER A 314 -10.26 23.19 9.40
CA SER A 314 -9.08 23.99 9.69
C SER A 314 -7.77 23.19 9.70
N ASP A 315 -6.64 23.87 9.53
CA ASP A 315 -5.32 23.24 9.68
C ASP A 315 -5.08 22.75 11.13
N ASP A 316 -5.69 23.40 12.13
CA ASP A 316 -5.64 22.96 13.54
C ASP A 316 -6.35 21.60 13.70
N PHE A 317 -7.51 21.42 13.07
CA PHE A 317 -8.25 20.15 13.06
C PHE A 317 -7.37 19.00 12.54
N TYR A 318 -6.77 19.16 11.37
CA TYR A 318 -5.97 18.11 10.74
C TYR A 318 -4.65 17.82 11.46
N GLN A 319 -4.11 18.79 12.19
CA GLN A 319 -2.92 18.59 13.00
C GLN A 319 -3.22 17.92 14.34
N HIS A 320 -4.46 17.96 14.82
CA HIS A 320 -4.81 17.40 16.12
C HIS A 320 -5.07 15.90 16.09
N ARG A 321 -4.71 15.19 17.17
CA ARG A 321 -4.94 13.74 17.31
C ARG A 321 -6.41 13.33 17.19
N SER A 322 -7.33 14.21 17.61
CA SER A 322 -8.79 13.98 17.52
C SER A 322 -9.28 13.69 16.10
N SER A 323 -8.56 14.14 15.07
CA SER A 323 -8.94 13.92 13.67
C SER A 323 -8.44 12.58 13.11
N GLU A 324 -7.69 11.78 13.89
CA GLU A 324 -7.21 10.47 13.42
C GLU A 324 -8.37 9.53 13.09
N VAL A 325 -9.42 9.55 13.92
CA VAL A 325 -10.64 8.78 13.74
C VAL A 325 -11.85 9.64 14.10
N ALA A 326 -12.85 9.63 13.23
CA ALA A 326 -14.14 10.24 13.46
C ALA A 326 -15.24 9.17 13.48
N LEU A 327 -16.02 9.10 14.56
CA LEU A 327 -17.05 8.07 14.75
C LEU A 327 -18.40 8.55 14.19
N PHE A 328 -19.13 7.67 13.50
CA PHE A 328 -20.51 7.99 13.13
C PHE A 328 -21.40 7.95 14.36
N ASN A 329 -22.05 9.07 14.66
CA ASN A 329 -23.04 9.17 15.70
C ASN A 329 -24.40 8.91 15.06
N ASN A 330 -24.74 7.63 14.81
CA ASN A 330 -25.95 7.14 14.10
C ASN A 330 -27.26 7.80 14.60
N GLY A 331 -27.48 9.07 14.25
CA GLY A 331 -28.61 9.85 14.68
C GLY A 331 -29.90 9.32 14.08
N VAL A 332 -31.02 9.97 14.40
CA VAL A 332 -32.29 9.69 13.73
C VAL A 332 -32.09 9.92 12.23
N PHE A 333 -32.24 8.87 11.42
CA PHE A 333 -32.17 8.96 9.96
C PHE A 333 -32.98 10.16 9.48
N LYS A 334 -32.29 11.18 8.94
CA LYS A 334 -32.97 12.31 8.31
C LYS A 334 -33.70 11.79 7.07
N THR A 335 -34.85 12.39 6.75
CA THR A 335 -35.64 12.02 5.57
C THR A 335 -34.91 12.27 4.24
N SER A 336 -33.80 13.01 4.27
CA SER A 336 -32.92 13.27 3.13
C SER A 336 -31.46 13.34 3.61
N PRO A 337 -30.48 12.86 2.81
CA PRO A 337 -29.07 12.95 3.17
C PRO A 337 -28.63 14.40 3.42
N PRO A 338 -27.94 14.69 4.54
CA PRO A 338 -27.33 16.00 4.77
C PRO A 338 -26.23 16.30 3.76
N ALA A 339 -25.96 17.59 3.51
CA ALA A 339 -24.87 18.00 2.65
C ALA A 339 -23.51 17.65 3.27
N VAL A 340 -22.55 17.15 2.47
CA VAL A 340 -21.18 16.86 2.91
C VAL A 340 -20.57 18.06 3.65
N ARG A 341 -20.76 19.28 3.11
CA ARG A 341 -20.30 20.53 3.75
C ARG A 341 -20.83 20.72 5.16
N ASP A 342 -22.11 20.43 5.39
CA ASP A 342 -22.75 20.65 6.69
C ASP A 342 -22.23 19.65 7.73
N GLU A 343 -22.01 18.41 7.32
CA GLU A 343 -21.40 17.38 8.17
C GLU A 343 -19.95 17.74 8.54
N LEU A 344 -19.16 18.25 7.57
CA LEU A 344 -17.80 18.77 7.84
C LEU A 344 -17.83 19.96 8.82
N LEU A 345 -18.73 20.92 8.63
CA LEU A 345 -18.88 22.06 9.55
C LEU A 345 -19.33 21.62 10.95
N SER A 346 -20.22 20.64 11.04
CA SER A 346 -20.63 20.04 12.31
C SER A 346 -19.46 19.37 13.03
N MET A 347 -18.62 18.65 12.29
CA MET A 347 -17.42 18.03 12.84
C MET A 347 -16.38 19.07 13.31
N GLU A 348 -16.17 20.16 12.58
CA GLU A 348 -15.31 21.28 13.01
C GLU A 348 -15.85 21.94 14.29
N GLN A 349 -17.17 22.08 14.42
CA GLN A 349 -17.81 22.60 15.64
C GLN A 349 -17.66 21.63 16.81
N ASN A 350 -17.87 20.33 16.58
CA ASN A 350 -17.66 19.28 17.57
C ASN A 350 -16.21 19.30 18.07
N TYR A 351 -15.24 19.37 17.16
CA TYR A 351 -13.82 19.52 17.49
C TYR A 351 -13.56 20.75 18.38
N LYS A 352 -14.10 21.92 18.01
CA LYS A 352 -13.95 23.15 18.82
C LYS A 352 -14.58 23.03 20.21
N SER A 353 -15.67 22.26 20.33
CA SER A 353 -16.36 22.04 21.60
C SER A 353 -15.60 21.14 22.58
N LEU A 354 -14.63 20.33 22.09
CA LEU A 354 -13.77 19.51 22.96
C LEU A 354 -12.90 20.37 23.89
N GLY A 355 -12.69 21.66 23.60
CA GLY A 355 -11.98 22.59 24.48
C GLY A 355 -10.55 22.11 24.79
N GLU A 356 -10.21 22.01 26.08
CA GLU A 356 -8.93 21.47 26.56
C GLU A 356 -8.86 19.93 26.49
N ASN A 357 -9.99 19.24 26.37
CA ASN A 357 -10.10 17.77 26.27
C ASN A 357 -9.91 17.27 24.83
N LYS A 358 -8.99 17.85 24.05
CA LYS A 358 -8.75 17.43 22.67
C LYS A 358 -8.17 15.99 22.53
N ASN A 359 -8.05 15.23 23.60
CA ASN A 359 -7.70 13.80 23.50
C ASN A 359 -8.90 12.92 23.10
N GLU A 360 -10.12 13.48 23.05
CA GLU A 360 -11.31 12.78 22.57
C GLU A 360 -11.39 12.74 21.04
N TYR A 361 -12.10 11.73 20.52
CA TYR A 361 -12.39 11.58 19.09
C TYR A 361 -13.52 12.52 18.67
N VAL A 362 -13.51 12.94 17.40
CA VAL A 362 -14.60 13.72 16.83
C VAL A 362 -15.74 12.81 16.33
N THR A 363 -16.94 13.37 16.21
CA THR A 363 -18.11 12.63 15.69
C THR A 363 -18.61 13.22 14.38
N ILE A 364 -19.05 12.35 13.46
CA ILE A 364 -19.77 12.71 12.23
C ILE A 364 -21.24 12.34 12.42
N PRO A 365 -22.18 13.28 12.30
CA PRO A 365 -23.59 13.03 12.56
C PRO A 365 -24.24 11.94 11.69
N ASP A 366 -23.94 11.88 10.40
CA ASP A 366 -24.58 10.91 9.49
C ASP A 366 -23.56 10.13 8.65
N ARG A 367 -23.86 8.86 8.40
CA ARG A 367 -23.08 7.98 7.51
C ARG A 367 -23.52 8.08 6.05
N ILE A 368 -24.73 8.60 5.82
CA ILE A 368 -25.27 8.88 4.50
C ILE A 368 -25.20 10.39 4.31
N MET A 369 -24.57 10.84 3.24
CA MET A 369 -24.43 12.27 2.94
C MET A 369 -24.42 12.51 1.44
N ALA A 370 -24.81 13.71 1.03
CA ALA A 370 -24.91 14.09 -0.36
C ALA A 370 -23.98 15.27 -0.68
N LEU A 371 -23.31 15.19 -1.82
CA LEU A 371 -22.65 16.32 -2.44
C LEU A 371 -23.59 16.89 -3.51
N SER A 372 -24.09 18.09 -3.25
CA SER A 372 -24.81 18.88 -4.25
C SER A 372 -23.85 19.84 -4.94
N ASN A 373 -23.88 19.91 -6.26
CA ASN A 373 -23.11 20.91 -7.01
C ASN A 373 -23.83 22.28 -6.94
N PRO A 374 -23.29 23.31 -6.26
CA PRO A 374 -23.95 24.62 -6.20
C PRO A 374 -24.05 25.33 -7.56
N LYS A 375 -23.16 25.03 -8.52
CA LYS A 375 -23.25 25.55 -9.91
C LYS A 375 -24.40 24.89 -10.70
N ALA A 376 -24.83 23.70 -10.31
CA ALA A 376 -25.93 22.99 -10.95
C ALA A 376 -27.32 23.55 -10.61
N LEU A 377 -27.42 24.42 -9.60
CA LEU A 377 -28.66 25.15 -9.30
C LEU A 377 -29.02 26.19 -10.37
N GLN A 378 -28.08 26.55 -11.26
CA GLN A 378 -28.28 27.56 -12.31
C GLN A 378 -28.60 26.96 -13.69
N ASP A 379 -28.30 25.68 -13.93
CA ASP A 379 -28.59 24.99 -15.18
C ASP A 379 -29.09 23.56 -14.88
N SER A 380 -30.37 23.31 -15.15
CA SER A 380 -31.05 22.04 -14.84
C SER A 380 -30.50 20.84 -15.61
N SER A 381 -29.67 21.07 -16.64
CA SER A 381 -28.97 20.01 -17.36
C SER A 381 -27.74 19.45 -16.62
N TYR A 382 -27.28 20.12 -15.56
CA TYR A 382 -26.13 19.74 -14.73
C TYR A 382 -26.49 19.30 -13.31
N TRP A 383 -27.79 19.21 -12.98
CA TRP A 383 -28.20 18.79 -11.62
C TRP A 383 -27.89 17.32 -11.41
N PHE A 384 -26.88 17.07 -10.59
CA PHE A 384 -26.63 15.77 -10.04
C PHE A 384 -26.24 15.87 -8.58
N GLU A 385 -26.85 15.01 -7.80
CA GLU A 385 -26.50 14.73 -6.42
C GLU A 385 -25.61 13.48 -6.42
N ILE A 386 -24.47 13.55 -5.73
CA ILE A 386 -23.61 12.39 -5.50
C ILE A 386 -23.86 11.95 -4.07
N ASN A 387 -24.30 10.71 -3.88
CA ASN A 387 -24.53 10.17 -2.54
C ASN A 387 -23.32 9.35 -2.09
N PHE A 388 -23.01 9.48 -0.81
CA PHE A 388 -22.05 8.68 -0.10
C PHE A 388 -22.78 7.88 0.97
N ASP A 389 -22.62 6.55 0.96
CA ASP A 389 -23.17 5.64 1.97
C ASP A 389 -22.03 4.82 2.59
N PHE A 390 -21.54 5.31 3.74
CA PHE A 390 -20.42 4.69 4.45
C PHE A 390 -20.87 3.46 5.24
N LYS A 391 -20.19 2.33 4.99
CA LYS A 391 -20.44 1.06 5.69
C LYS A 391 -19.60 0.88 6.94
N ASN A 392 -18.45 1.54 7.02
CA ASN A 392 -17.60 1.53 8.21
C ASN A 392 -18.25 2.36 9.33
N PRO A 393 -18.05 2.00 10.61
CA PRO A 393 -18.59 2.77 11.73
C PRO A 393 -17.80 4.06 12.03
N TYR A 394 -16.73 4.32 11.28
CA TYR A 394 -15.87 5.49 11.43
C TYR A 394 -15.25 5.91 10.09
N LEU A 395 -14.68 7.11 10.07
CA LEU A 395 -13.77 7.59 9.03
C LEU A 395 -12.42 7.95 9.64
N MET A 396 -11.34 7.63 8.93
CA MET A 396 -9.98 8.05 9.28
C MET A 396 -9.68 9.46 8.74
N ARG A 397 -8.64 10.12 9.29
CA ARG A 397 -8.15 11.42 8.80
C ARG A 397 -8.01 11.48 7.28
N SER A 398 -7.43 10.45 6.66
CA SER A 398 -7.23 10.39 5.21
C SER A 398 -8.55 10.42 4.43
N GLU A 399 -9.60 9.77 4.93
CA GLU A 399 -10.93 9.70 4.29
C GLU A 399 -11.68 11.02 4.48
N ILE A 400 -11.58 11.62 5.67
CA ILE A 400 -12.13 12.96 5.97
C ILE A 400 -11.50 14.00 5.05
N PHE A 401 -10.18 13.96 4.86
CA PHE A 401 -9.48 14.88 3.97
C PHE A 401 -9.90 14.69 2.50
N GLN A 402 -10.03 13.44 2.03
CA GLN A 402 -10.54 13.16 0.69
C GLN A 402 -11.94 13.73 0.48
N LEU A 403 -12.86 13.54 1.43
CA LEU A 403 -14.22 14.12 1.37
C LEU A 403 -14.22 15.64 1.34
N ASP A 404 -13.38 16.26 2.15
CA ASP A 404 -13.28 17.71 2.19
C ASP A 404 -12.70 18.29 0.89
N LEU A 405 -11.73 17.59 0.28
CA LEU A 405 -11.21 17.94 -1.04
C LEU A 405 -12.26 17.75 -2.14
N ILE A 406 -13.03 16.67 -2.12
CA ILE A 406 -14.17 16.50 -3.03
C ILE A 406 -15.13 17.67 -2.87
N GLN A 407 -15.54 18.01 -1.63
CA GLN A 407 -16.44 19.13 -1.37
C GLN A 407 -15.94 20.47 -1.91
N ASN A 408 -14.63 20.74 -1.83
CA ASN A 408 -14.07 22.04 -2.22
C ASN A 408 -13.62 22.13 -3.68
N HIS A 409 -13.22 21.01 -4.30
CA HIS A 409 -12.55 21.03 -5.61
C HIS A 409 -13.34 20.33 -6.72
N PHE A 410 -14.33 19.51 -6.38
CA PHE A 410 -15.08 18.71 -7.35
C PHE A 410 -15.65 19.54 -8.51
N SER A 411 -16.12 20.77 -8.26
CA SER A 411 -16.71 21.59 -9.33
C SER A 411 -15.72 22.09 -10.39
N GLU A 412 -14.41 21.91 -10.16
CA GLU A 412 -13.33 22.42 -11.02
C GLU A 412 -12.32 21.34 -11.41
N ARG A 413 -12.20 20.28 -10.59
CA ARG A 413 -11.20 19.22 -10.75
C ARG A 413 -11.88 17.87 -10.61
N ALA A 414 -11.61 16.97 -11.56
CA ALA A 414 -11.95 15.57 -11.39
C ALA A 414 -11.16 14.97 -10.22
N ILE A 415 -11.81 14.11 -9.44
CA ILE A 415 -11.20 13.42 -8.30
C ILE A 415 -11.01 11.96 -8.69
N CYS A 416 -9.77 11.55 -8.91
CA CYS A 416 -9.39 10.25 -9.41
C CYS A 416 -8.64 9.41 -8.37
N PHE A 417 -8.64 8.11 -8.55
CA PHE A 417 -8.08 7.13 -7.63
C PHE A 417 -7.38 6.02 -8.40
N SER A 418 -6.15 5.68 -8.01
CA SER A 418 -5.41 4.52 -8.55
C SER A 418 -5.98 3.19 -8.05
N GLN A 419 -6.54 3.18 -6.84
CA GLN A 419 -7.15 2.00 -6.24
C GLN A 419 -8.57 1.77 -6.77
N LEU A 420 -8.76 0.77 -7.61
CA LEU A 420 -10.06 0.48 -8.21
C LEU A 420 -11.10 -0.13 -7.25
N TYR A 421 -10.65 -0.75 -6.16
CA TYR A 421 -11.54 -1.59 -5.33
C TYR A 421 -11.43 -1.37 -3.82
N GLN A 422 -10.35 -0.77 -3.31
CA GLN A 422 -10.06 -0.77 -1.88
C GLN A 422 -10.46 0.52 -1.16
N ASN A 423 -10.49 1.66 -1.86
CA ASN A 423 -10.72 2.97 -1.28
C ASN A 423 -12.14 3.16 -0.71
N THR A 424 -12.24 3.60 0.55
CA THR A 424 -13.51 3.79 1.28
C THR A 424 -14.43 4.82 0.62
N ILE A 425 -13.88 5.92 0.11
CA ILE A 425 -14.67 6.98 -0.54
C ILE A 425 -15.31 6.45 -1.82
N LEU A 426 -14.54 5.75 -2.65
CA LEU A 426 -15.07 5.13 -3.87
C LEU A 426 -16.14 4.09 -3.60
N LYS A 427 -15.98 3.28 -2.55
CA LYS A 427 -16.99 2.29 -2.15
C LYS A 427 -18.30 2.94 -1.71
N ALA A 428 -18.20 4.05 -0.97
CA ALA A 428 -19.37 4.79 -0.49
C ALA A 428 -20.07 5.58 -1.60
N CYS A 429 -19.32 6.03 -2.61
CA CYS A 429 -19.81 6.89 -3.68
C CYS A 429 -20.66 6.12 -4.71
N ASP A 430 -21.89 6.58 -4.95
CA ASP A 430 -22.80 6.02 -5.96
C ASP A 430 -22.44 6.40 -7.41
N ARG A 431 -21.61 7.43 -7.60
CA ARG A 431 -21.26 7.96 -8.91
C ARG A 431 -19.75 8.01 -9.14
N LYS A 432 -19.25 7.04 -9.90
CA LYS A 432 -17.85 6.91 -10.29
C LYS A 432 -17.75 6.24 -11.66
N ASN A 433 -16.81 6.71 -12.47
CA ASN A 433 -16.52 6.16 -13.78
C ASN A 433 -15.08 5.71 -13.83
N LEU A 434 -14.80 4.61 -14.53
CA LEU A 434 -13.43 4.19 -14.81
C LEU A 434 -12.98 4.83 -16.13
N ILE A 435 -11.89 5.59 -16.04
CA ILE A 435 -11.26 6.26 -17.16
C ILE A 435 -9.85 5.68 -17.26
N GLY A 436 -9.55 4.98 -18.34
CA GLY A 436 -8.25 4.31 -18.47
C GLY A 436 -7.97 3.35 -17.32
N MET A 437 -6.95 3.65 -16.52
CA MET A 437 -6.52 2.86 -15.36
C MET A 437 -6.95 3.46 -14.00
N VAL A 438 -7.77 4.52 -13.97
CA VAL A 438 -8.19 5.20 -12.72
C VAL A 438 -9.70 5.32 -12.62
N GLN A 439 -10.25 5.18 -11.42
CA GLN A 439 -11.64 5.57 -11.17
C GLN A 439 -11.70 7.06 -10.85
N CYS A 440 -12.66 7.77 -11.43
CA CYS A 440 -12.85 9.20 -11.21
C CYS A 440 -14.30 9.53 -10.85
N ILE A 441 -14.42 10.47 -9.91
CA ILE A 441 -15.62 11.26 -9.65
C ILE A 441 -15.42 12.57 -10.42
N ASP A 442 -16.02 12.66 -11.60
CA ASP A 442 -15.82 13.78 -12.53
C ASP A 442 -17.04 14.73 -12.51
N PRO A 443 -16.84 16.06 -12.33
CA PRO A 443 -17.92 17.04 -12.50
C PRO A 443 -18.54 17.06 -13.88
N LYS A 444 -17.78 16.68 -14.90
CA LYS A 444 -18.27 16.53 -16.25
C LYS A 444 -18.86 15.13 -16.33
N LYS A 445 -20.19 15.05 -16.54
CA LYS A 445 -20.81 13.77 -16.86
C LYS A 445 -20.11 13.24 -18.13
N PRO A 446 -19.65 11.98 -18.17
CA PRO A 446 -19.23 11.37 -19.40
C PRO A 446 -20.35 11.46 -20.42
N VAL A 447 -19.98 11.68 -21.68
CA VAL A 447 -20.96 11.91 -22.75
C VAL A 447 -21.72 10.61 -23.02
N HIS A 448 -21.04 9.47 -22.86
CA HIS A 448 -21.57 8.14 -23.12
C HIS A 448 -21.23 7.20 -21.96
N GLU A 449 -22.12 7.03 -20.98
CA GLU A 449 -21.91 6.05 -19.91
C GLU A 449 -22.50 4.70 -20.32
N THR A 450 -21.67 3.66 -20.31
CA THR A 450 -22.10 2.27 -20.51
C THR A 450 -21.55 1.40 -19.39
N GLU A 451 -22.39 0.53 -18.83
CA GLU A 451 -21.96 -0.48 -17.89
C GLU A 451 -21.24 -1.61 -18.65
N ILE A 452 -19.95 -1.75 -18.39
CA ILE A 452 -19.06 -2.73 -19.00
C ILE A 452 -18.34 -3.48 -17.87
N GLY A 453 -18.67 -4.76 -17.71
CA GLY A 453 -18.27 -5.55 -16.55
C GLY A 453 -18.88 -5.01 -15.26
N SER A 454 -18.05 -4.61 -14.29
CA SER A 454 -18.48 -4.01 -13.01
C SER A 454 -18.25 -2.50 -12.94
N PHE A 455 -17.99 -1.86 -14.09
CA PHE A 455 -17.61 -0.46 -14.15
C PHE A 455 -18.49 0.30 -15.15
N LEU A 456 -18.79 1.56 -14.80
CA LEU A 456 -19.27 2.53 -15.77
C LEU A 456 -18.07 3.13 -16.49
N ILE A 457 -18.08 3.08 -17.82
CA ILE A 457 -17.01 3.63 -18.68
C ILE A 457 -17.59 4.48 -19.81
N ASP A 458 -16.73 5.30 -20.42
CA ASP A 458 -16.99 5.94 -21.72
C ASP A 458 -16.20 5.22 -22.82
N PRO A 459 -16.88 4.44 -23.69
CA PRO A 459 -16.25 3.67 -24.77
C PRO A 459 -15.35 4.53 -25.67
N TYR A 460 -15.79 5.73 -26.04
CA TYR A 460 -15.06 6.60 -26.95
C TYR A 460 -13.81 7.18 -26.29
N LEU A 461 -13.92 7.55 -25.01
CA LEU A 461 -12.76 8.01 -24.25
C LEU A 461 -11.73 6.90 -24.10
N ASN A 462 -12.14 5.67 -23.80
CA ASN A 462 -11.23 4.52 -23.74
C ASN A 462 -10.55 4.26 -25.09
N HIS A 463 -11.30 4.31 -26.19
CA HIS A 463 -10.72 4.20 -27.54
C HIS A 463 -9.69 5.28 -27.85
N ALA A 464 -9.95 6.53 -27.46
CA ALA A 464 -9.04 7.65 -27.64
C ALA A 464 -7.77 7.49 -26.77
N LEU A 465 -7.94 7.13 -25.49
CA LEU A 465 -6.83 6.86 -24.57
C LEU A 465 -5.92 5.78 -25.13
N TYR A 466 -6.49 4.65 -25.56
CA TYR A 466 -5.75 3.54 -26.15
C TYR A 466 -4.93 3.98 -27.36
N LYS A 467 -5.55 4.71 -28.31
CA LYS A 467 -4.92 5.09 -29.58
C LYS A 467 -3.86 6.18 -29.44
N GLU A 468 -4.05 7.13 -28.52
CA GLU A 468 -3.30 8.38 -28.52
C GLU A 468 -2.35 8.54 -27.34
N LYS A 469 -2.68 7.93 -26.19
CA LYS A 469 -2.00 8.23 -24.92
C LYS A 469 -1.43 7.01 -24.21
N PHE A 470 -1.90 5.81 -24.52
CA PHE A 470 -1.53 4.62 -23.77
C PHE A 470 -0.18 4.06 -24.23
N ILE A 471 0.71 3.81 -23.27
CA ILE A 471 2.11 3.42 -23.50
C ILE A 471 2.27 1.95 -23.15
N LEU A 472 2.81 1.16 -24.07
CA LEU A 472 3.11 -0.26 -23.86
C LEU A 472 4.61 -0.50 -24.09
N ASP A 473 5.43 -0.14 -23.10
CA ASP A 473 6.90 -0.23 -23.13
C ASP A 473 7.40 -1.06 -21.94
N PHE A 474 7.76 -2.31 -22.21
CA PHE A 474 8.10 -3.33 -21.22
C PHE A 474 9.27 -4.17 -21.71
N ASP A 475 10.19 -4.49 -20.80
CA ASP A 475 11.21 -5.50 -21.04
C ASP A 475 10.77 -6.84 -20.41
N PRO A 476 11.12 -8.02 -20.97
CA PRO A 476 10.67 -9.31 -20.43
C PRO A 476 11.02 -9.55 -18.95
N GLU A 477 12.10 -8.95 -18.47
CA GLU A 477 12.49 -9.00 -17.06
C GLU A 477 11.50 -8.27 -16.13
N ASP A 478 10.75 -7.28 -16.63
CA ASP A 478 9.74 -6.57 -15.84
C ASP A 478 8.49 -7.42 -15.57
N LEU A 479 8.24 -8.47 -16.38
CA LEU A 479 7.02 -9.28 -16.32
C LEU A 479 6.89 -10.07 -15.02
N GLN A 480 7.99 -10.65 -14.53
CA GLN A 480 7.98 -11.40 -13.28
C GLN A 480 8.00 -10.50 -12.04
N ARG A 481 8.59 -9.30 -12.16
CA ARG A 481 8.91 -8.40 -11.04
C ARG A 481 7.76 -7.47 -10.66
N ASN A 482 6.76 -7.29 -11.54
CA ASN A 482 5.74 -6.23 -11.44
C ASN A 482 4.31 -6.74 -11.69
N SER A 483 4.02 -8.03 -11.44
CA SER A 483 2.74 -8.68 -11.81
C SER A 483 1.49 -7.88 -11.40
N HIS A 484 1.47 -7.29 -10.20
CA HIS A 484 0.37 -6.47 -9.72
C HIS A 484 0.11 -5.20 -10.55
N PHE A 485 1.17 -4.58 -11.11
CA PHE A 485 1.03 -3.42 -11.99
C PHE A 485 0.48 -3.80 -13.37
N LEU A 486 0.76 -5.03 -13.80
CA LEU A 486 0.36 -5.54 -15.11
C LEU A 486 -1.13 -5.91 -15.14
N ASP A 487 -1.75 -6.25 -14.00
CA ASP A 487 -3.20 -6.47 -13.93
C ASP A 487 -3.99 -5.23 -14.38
N ALA A 488 -3.52 -4.03 -14.04
CA ALA A 488 -4.19 -2.79 -14.44
C ALA A 488 -4.19 -2.58 -15.97
N TYR A 489 -3.19 -3.12 -16.69
CA TYR A 489 -3.19 -3.14 -18.17
C TYR A 489 -4.28 -4.08 -18.69
N TYR A 490 -4.42 -5.26 -18.11
CA TYR A 490 -5.48 -6.19 -18.45
C TYR A 490 -6.87 -5.62 -18.17
N VAL A 491 -7.06 -4.91 -17.06
CA VAL A 491 -8.31 -4.20 -16.78
C VAL A 491 -8.65 -3.22 -17.91
N PHE A 492 -7.72 -2.33 -18.25
CA PHE A 492 -7.95 -1.32 -19.28
C PHE A 492 -8.21 -1.92 -20.67
N TYR A 493 -7.38 -2.88 -21.09
CA TYR A 493 -7.52 -3.50 -22.42
C TYR A 493 -8.78 -4.33 -22.54
N THR A 494 -9.16 -5.08 -21.50
CA THR A 494 -10.41 -5.87 -21.52
C THR A 494 -11.63 -4.99 -21.60
N GLN A 495 -11.67 -3.87 -20.88
CA GLN A 495 -12.76 -2.89 -20.99
C GLN A 495 -12.82 -2.22 -22.34
N THR A 496 -11.67 -1.86 -22.89
CA THR A 496 -11.58 -1.27 -24.23
C THR A 496 -12.00 -2.29 -25.30
N ALA A 497 -11.70 -3.57 -25.10
CA ALA A 497 -12.16 -4.65 -25.97
C ALA A 497 -13.68 -4.85 -25.84
N GLU A 498 -14.23 -4.83 -24.63
CA GLU A 498 -15.68 -4.92 -24.38
C GLU A 498 -16.44 -3.71 -24.95
N ALA A 499 -15.83 -2.52 -24.94
CA ALA A 499 -16.34 -1.33 -25.64
C ALA A 499 -16.49 -1.61 -27.15
N TYR A 500 -15.46 -2.12 -27.82
CA TYR A 500 -15.55 -2.55 -29.21
C TYR A 500 -16.61 -3.66 -29.43
N LEU A 501 -16.77 -4.59 -28.48
CA LEU A 501 -17.83 -5.61 -28.57
C LEU A 501 -19.23 -5.03 -28.50
N SER A 502 -19.46 -4.02 -27.66
CA SER A 502 -20.74 -3.32 -27.58
C SER A 502 -21.09 -2.58 -28.88
N GLU A 503 -20.06 -2.17 -29.63
CA GLU A 503 -20.14 -1.59 -30.98
C GLU A 503 -20.17 -2.65 -32.11
N GLN A 504 -20.25 -3.94 -31.76
CA GLN A 504 -20.27 -5.08 -32.69
C GLN A 504 -18.96 -5.24 -33.51
N ASP A 505 -17.83 -4.72 -33.02
CA ASP A 505 -16.50 -4.87 -33.65
C ASP A 505 -15.63 -5.90 -32.91
N SER A 506 -16.03 -7.17 -33.00
CA SER A 506 -15.28 -8.29 -32.39
C SER A 506 -13.87 -8.46 -32.97
N SER A 507 -13.62 -7.97 -34.18
CA SER A 507 -12.30 -8.07 -34.81
C SER A 507 -11.30 -7.13 -34.14
N LYS A 508 -11.66 -5.86 -33.90
CA LYS A 508 -10.81 -4.94 -33.14
C LYS A 508 -10.68 -5.35 -31.68
N ALA A 509 -11.77 -5.80 -31.07
CA ALA A 509 -11.74 -6.29 -29.69
C ALA A 509 -10.70 -7.42 -29.53
N LYS A 510 -10.72 -8.41 -30.44
CA LYS A 510 -9.76 -9.53 -30.43
C LYS A 510 -8.33 -9.06 -30.70
N MET A 511 -8.12 -8.23 -31.71
CA MET A 511 -6.80 -7.70 -32.06
C MET A 511 -6.14 -6.99 -30.86
N LEU A 512 -6.91 -6.19 -30.13
CA LEU A 512 -6.46 -5.48 -28.94
C LEU A 512 -5.95 -6.42 -27.84
N ILE A 513 -6.72 -7.47 -27.55
CA ILE A 513 -6.34 -8.45 -26.52
C ILE A 513 -5.12 -9.28 -26.96
N GLU A 514 -5.06 -9.68 -28.22
CA GLU A 514 -3.91 -10.43 -28.75
C GLU A 514 -2.62 -9.60 -28.78
N GLU A 515 -2.71 -8.29 -29.05
CA GLU A 515 -1.58 -7.37 -28.93
C GLU A 515 -1.05 -7.30 -27.49
N LEU A 516 -1.95 -7.18 -26.50
CA LEU A 516 -1.56 -7.17 -25.11
C LEU A 516 -0.89 -8.48 -24.71
N GLU A 517 -1.49 -9.63 -25.03
CA GLU A 517 -0.95 -10.95 -24.69
C GLU A 517 0.42 -11.22 -25.35
N GLN A 518 0.70 -10.63 -26.51
CA GLN A 518 2.02 -10.72 -27.15
C GLN A 518 3.08 -9.93 -26.37
N LYS A 519 2.71 -8.81 -25.77
CA LYS A 519 3.61 -7.88 -25.09
C LYS A 519 3.79 -8.19 -23.62
N ILE A 520 2.70 -8.59 -22.98
CA ILE A 520 2.62 -9.02 -21.60
C ILE A 520 2.03 -10.44 -21.67
N PRO A 521 2.83 -11.50 -21.64
CA PRO A 521 2.29 -12.86 -21.64
C PRO A 521 1.66 -13.16 -20.27
N VAL A 522 0.34 -12.99 -20.12
CA VAL A 522 -0.37 -13.20 -18.84
C VAL A 522 -0.10 -14.56 -18.19
N LYS A 523 0.17 -15.60 -18.99
CA LYS A 523 0.43 -16.96 -18.51
C LYS A 523 1.76 -17.07 -17.75
N GLU A 524 2.66 -16.10 -17.95
CA GLU A 524 3.97 -16.02 -17.27
C GLU A 524 3.89 -15.16 -15.98
N LEU A 525 2.78 -14.46 -15.75
CA LEU A 525 2.57 -13.67 -14.55
C LEU A 525 2.23 -14.55 -13.36
N LYS A 526 2.84 -14.25 -12.21
CA LYS A 526 2.43 -14.81 -10.91
C LYS A 526 1.16 -14.09 -10.44
N ASP A 527 0.30 -14.81 -9.73
CA ASP A 527 -0.88 -14.26 -9.05
C ASP A 527 -1.82 -13.45 -9.97
N ALA A 528 -1.98 -13.94 -11.21
CA ALA A 528 -2.74 -13.29 -12.27
C ALA A 528 -4.15 -13.88 -12.47
N GLU A 529 -4.72 -14.51 -11.44
CA GLU A 529 -6.01 -15.22 -11.53
C GLU A 529 -7.15 -14.32 -12.02
N MET A 530 -7.20 -13.07 -11.53
CA MET A 530 -8.21 -12.10 -11.97
C MET A 530 -8.04 -11.71 -13.43
N SER A 531 -6.80 -11.50 -13.88
CA SER A 531 -6.48 -11.25 -15.29
C SER A 531 -6.84 -12.45 -16.18
N TRP A 532 -6.49 -13.68 -15.76
CA TRP A 532 -6.91 -14.90 -16.47
C TRP A 532 -8.43 -15.03 -16.53
N PHE A 533 -9.15 -14.66 -15.47
CA PHE A 533 -10.60 -14.70 -15.45
C PHE A 533 -11.22 -13.70 -16.43
N ARG A 534 -10.68 -12.48 -16.52
CA ARG A 534 -11.11 -11.48 -17.52
C ARG A 534 -10.91 -11.99 -18.94
N LEU A 535 -9.76 -12.59 -19.23
CA LEU A 535 -9.47 -13.16 -20.55
C LEU A 535 -10.35 -14.37 -20.85
N ALA A 536 -10.60 -15.24 -19.87
CA ALA A 536 -11.53 -16.36 -20.02
C ALA A 536 -12.92 -15.84 -20.44
N THR A 537 -13.40 -14.80 -19.77
CA THR A 537 -14.71 -14.16 -20.03
C THR A 537 -14.74 -13.50 -21.40
N PHE A 538 -13.70 -12.74 -21.74
CA PHE A 538 -13.56 -12.10 -23.04
C PHE A 538 -13.60 -13.13 -24.19
N TYR A 539 -12.76 -14.17 -24.11
CA TYR A 539 -12.69 -15.21 -25.14
C TYR A 539 -13.99 -16.01 -25.24
N PHE A 540 -14.68 -16.23 -24.12
CA PHE A 540 -16.03 -16.82 -24.14
C PHE A 540 -17.02 -15.94 -24.92
N ASN A 541 -17.04 -14.62 -24.64
CA ASN A 541 -17.97 -13.68 -25.25
C ASN A 541 -17.80 -13.55 -26.78
N ILE A 542 -16.58 -13.76 -27.30
CA ILE A 542 -16.32 -13.76 -28.75
C ILE A 542 -16.40 -15.15 -29.41
N GLY A 543 -16.79 -16.19 -28.66
CA GLY A 543 -16.97 -17.55 -29.16
C GLY A 543 -15.69 -18.40 -29.27
N GLU A 544 -14.55 -17.92 -28.76
CA GLU A 544 -13.26 -18.60 -28.73
C GLU A 544 -13.16 -19.56 -27.52
N LEU A 545 -14.04 -20.57 -27.51
CA LEU A 545 -14.24 -21.47 -26.36
C LEU A 545 -12.96 -22.21 -25.94
N GLN A 546 -12.07 -22.54 -26.88
CA GLN A 546 -10.81 -23.22 -26.56
C GLN A 546 -9.89 -22.34 -25.72
N LYS A 547 -9.63 -21.09 -26.15
CA LYS A 547 -8.82 -20.13 -25.39
C LYS A 547 -9.44 -19.82 -24.03
N SER A 548 -10.76 -19.62 -23.98
CA SER A 548 -11.49 -19.42 -22.73
C SER A 548 -11.26 -20.59 -21.74
N SER A 549 -11.35 -21.82 -22.24
CA SER A 549 -11.12 -23.03 -21.46
C SER A 549 -9.68 -23.13 -20.93
N GLU A 550 -8.67 -22.72 -21.70
CA GLU A 550 -7.28 -22.70 -21.25
C GLU A 550 -7.03 -21.76 -20.08
N TYR A 551 -7.67 -20.59 -20.07
CA TYR A 551 -7.60 -19.69 -18.93
C TYR A 551 -8.32 -20.23 -17.70
N CYS A 552 -9.50 -20.84 -17.86
CA CYS A 552 -10.14 -21.55 -16.76
C CYS A 552 -9.26 -22.66 -16.17
N LYS A 553 -8.53 -23.42 -17.00
CA LYS A 553 -7.55 -24.42 -16.50
C LYS A 553 -6.42 -23.78 -15.70
N SER A 554 -5.90 -22.64 -16.15
CA SER A 554 -4.82 -21.92 -15.47
C SER A 554 -5.25 -21.47 -14.07
N ILE A 555 -6.47 -20.94 -13.94
CA ILE A 555 -7.07 -20.56 -12.66
C ILE A 555 -7.22 -21.80 -11.74
N LEU A 556 -7.83 -22.88 -12.24
CA LEU A 556 -8.02 -24.11 -11.46
C LEU A 556 -6.70 -24.70 -10.96
N ASN A 557 -5.66 -24.71 -11.80
CA ASN A 557 -4.32 -25.16 -11.40
C ASN A 557 -3.72 -24.27 -10.30
N SER A 558 -3.97 -22.96 -10.34
CA SER A 558 -3.49 -22.05 -9.30
C SER A 558 -4.18 -22.28 -7.97
N VAL A 559 -5.52 -22.43 -7.98
CA VAL A 559 -6.30 -22.84 -6.80
C VAL A 559 -5.79 -24.16 -6.23
N GLU A 560 -5.56 -25.17 -7.07
CA GLU A 560 -5.07 -26.47 -6.64
C GLU A 560 -3.72 -26.36 -5.93
N ARG A 561 -2.78 -25.58 -6.49
CA ARG A 561 -1.49 -25.30 -5.83
C ARG A 561 -1.67 -24.59 -4.50
N ALA A 562 -2.54 -23.58 -4.42
CA ALA A 562 -2.81 -22.83 -3.20
C ALA A 562 -3.37 -23.73 -2.08
N LEU A 563 -4.31 -24.63 -2.41
CA LEU A 563 -4.84 -25.62 -1.47
C LEU A 563 -3.75 -26.60 -1.01
N GLN A 564 -2.88 -27.05 -1.92
CA GLN A 564 -1.75 -27.94 -1.59
C GLN A 564 -0.69 -27.27 -0.72
N GLN A 565 -0.44 -25.97 -0.92
CA GLN A 565 0.52 -25.18 -0.16
C GLN A 565 -0.01 -24.71 1.20
N HIS A 566 -1.25 -25.06 1.52
CA HIS A 566 -1.89 -24.70 2.77
C HIS A 566 -1.99 -23.18 3.02
N LEU A 567 -2.19 -22.39 1.95
CA LEU A 567 -2.29 -20.93 2.07
C LEU A 567 -3.49 -20.48 2.92
N ALA A 568 -3.51 -19.21 3.33
CA ALA A 568 -4.60 -18.65 4.13
C ALA A 568 -5.90 -18.51 3.31
N GLU A 569 -7.04 -18.45 3.98
CA GLU A 569 -8.36 -18.38 3.31
C GLU A 569 -8.55 -17.06 2.52
N ASP A 570 -8.00 -15.98 3.04
CA ASP A 570 -8.11 -14.61 2.52
C ASP A 570 -7.22 -14.33 1.31
N GLU A 571 -6.45 -15.33 0.87
CA GLU A 571 -5.66 -15.23 -0.34
C GLU A 571 -6.53 -14.98 -1.57
N SER A 572 -6.07 -14.06 -2.41
CA SER A 572 -6.81 -13.57 -3.58
C SER A 572 -7.18 -14.69 -4.57
N VAL A 573 -6.37 -15.76 -4.64
CA VAL A 573 -6.59 -16.97 -5.45
C VAL A 573 -7.95 -17.64 -5.16
N PHE A 574 -8.46 -17.57 -3.92
CA PHE A 574 -9.71 -18.19 -3.52
C PHE A 574 -10.95 -17.33 -3.78
N TYR A 575 -10.76 -16.04 -4.09
CA TYR A 575 -11.87 -15.12 -4.34
C TYR A 575 -12.80 -15.58 -5.47
N LEU A 576 -12.23 -16.13 -6.55
CA LEU A 576 -12.99 -16.63 -7.71
C LEU A 576 -13.87 -17.85 -7.40
N ILE A 577 -13.51 -18.63 -6.37
CA ILE A 577 -14.36 -19.72 -5.84
C ILE A 577 -15.43 -19.14 -4.93
N LYS A 578 -15.03 -18.32 -3.96
CA LYS A 578 -15.94 -17.74 -2.95
C LYS A 578 -17.07 -16.90 -3.58
N SER A 579 -16.75 -16.18 -4.65
CA SER A 579 -17.71 -15.34 -5.39
C SER A 579 -18.63 -16.12 -6.34
N GLY A 580 -18.32 -17.38 -6.65
CA GLY A 580 -19.04 -18.17 -7.66
C GLY A 580 -18.73 -17.78 -9.11
N MET A 581 -17.91 -16.74 -9.35
CA MET A 581 -17.62 -16.23 -10.69
C MET A 581 -17.00 -17.30 -11.61
N LEU A 582 -16.07 -18.11 -11.08
CA LEU A 582 -15.44 -19.18 -11.85
C LEU A 582 -16.42 -20.31 -12.21
N LYS A 583 -17.38 -20.60 -11.32
CA LYS A 583 -18.44 -21.58 -11.56
C LYS A 583 -19.31 -21.16 -12.73
N ASP A 584 -19.72 -19.90 -12.75
CA ASP A 584 -20.59 -19.34 -13.78
C ASP A 584 -19.98 -19.48 -15.17
N ILE A 585 -18.71 -19.09 -15.34
CA ILE A 585 -18.06 -19.20 -16.64
C ILE A 585 -17.82 -20.65 -17.07
N ILE A 586 -17.37 -21.52 -16.15
CA ILE A 586 -17.15 -22.94 -16.45
C ILE A 586 -18.47 -23.63 -16.83
N SER A 587 -19.58 -23.26 -16.20
CA SER A 587 -20.91 -23.77 -16.53
C SER A 587 -21.32 -23.39 -17.95
N LYS A 588 -21.06 -22.14 -18.36
CA LYS A 588 -21.37 -21.61 -19.70
C LYS A 588 -20.50 -22.25 -20.80
N ILE A 589 -19.22 -22.50 -20.53
CA ILE A 589 -18.32 -23.22 -21.46
C ILE A 589 -18.78 -24.67 -21.70
N ASN A 590 -19.47 -25.26 -20.71
CA ASN A 590 -20.07 -26.59 -20.78
C ASN A 590 -19.09 -27.74 -21.12
N GLN A 591 -17.85 -27.65 -20.62
CA GLN A 591 -16.87 -28.73 -20.71
C GLN A 591 -16.87 -29.59 -19.43
N LYS A 592 -17.25 -30.86 -19.58
CA LYS A 592 -17.38 -31.82 -18.47
C LYS A 592 -16.11 -31.92 -17.61
N GLN A 593 -14.93 -31.92 -18.23
CA GLN A 593 -13.66 -32.03 -17.49
C GLN A 593 -13.42 -30.82 -16.57
N LEU A 594 -13.70 -29.60 -17.03
CA LEU A 594 -13.58 -28.39 -16.23
C LEU A 594 -14.57 -28.37 -15.07
N GLN A 595 -15.83 -28.75 -15.34
CA GLN A 595 -16.87 -28.81 -14.33
C GLN A 595 -16.51 -29.80 -13.22
N SER A 596 -16.04 -30.99 -13.57
CA SER A 596 -15.61 -31.98 -12.58
C SER A 596 -14.42 -31.50 -11.75
N LYS A 597 -13.41 -30.88 -12.36
CA LYS A 597 -12.26 -30.36 -11.62
C LYS A 597 -12.62 -29.19 -10.72
N TYR A 598 -13.49 -28.28 -11.18
CA TYR A 598 -14.00 -27.19 -10.34
C TYR A 598 -14.74 -27.73 -9.12
N GLN A 599 -15.66 -28.69 -9.29
CA GLN A 599 -16.41 -29.29 -8.19
C GLN A 599 -15.51 -29.94 -7.13
N GLU A 600 -14.45 -30.65 -7.56
CA GLU A 600 -13.45 -31.24 -6.67
C GLU A 600 -12.74 -30.18 -5.84
N LEU A 601 -12.26 -29.10 -6.47
CA LEU A 601 -11.53 -28.03 -5.80
C LEU A 601 -12.42 -27.18 -4.89
N GLU A 602 -13.66 -26.90 -5.32
CA GLU A 602 -14.66 -26.20 -4.51
C GLU A 602 -14.98 -26.99 -3.23
N GLN A 603 -15.18 -28.31 -3.34
CA GLN A 603 -15.38 -29.18 -2.18
C GLN A 603 -14.18 -29.19 -1.24
N ASN A 604 -12.95 -29.28 -1.78
CA ASN A 604 -11.73 -29.24 -0.98
C ASN A 604 -11.59 -27.90 -0.24
N TYR A 605 -11.82 -26.78 -0.92
CA TYR A 605 -11.83 -25.45 -0.34
C TYR A 605 -12.81 -25.35 0.84
N TYR A 606 -14.10 -25.68 0.64
CA TYR A 606 -15.10 -25.58 1.71
C TYR A 606 -14.89 -26.60 2.85
N SER A 607 -14.32 -27.77 2.56
CA SER A 607 -13.93 -28.72 3.61
C SER A 607 -12.82 -28.16 4.50
N ARG A 608 -11.97 -27.29 3.95
CA ARG A 608 -10.81 -26.74 4.63
C ARG A 608 -11.10 -25.43 5.36
N TYR A 609 -12.01 -24.62 4.83
CA TYR A 609 -12.42 -23.34 5.39
C TYR A 609 -13.93 -23.32 5.71
N PRO A 610 -14.39 -24.14 6.67
CA PRO A 610 -15.81 -24.37 6.95
C PRO A 610 -16.55 -23.16 7.53
N SER A 611 -15.84 -22.11 7.96
CA SER A 611 -16.40 -20.84 8.46
C SER A 611 -17.06 -19.98 7.37
N THR A 612 -16.93 -20.33 6.09
CA THR A 612 -17.62 -19.66 4.99
C THR A 612 -18.79 -20.48 4.47
N ILE A 613 -19.98 -20.16 4.96
CA ILE A 613 -21.21 -20.61 4.29
C ILE A 613 -21.25 -19.92 2.92
N ASN A 614 -21.39 -20.73 1.87
CA ASN A 614 -21.70 -20.28 0.53
C ASN A 614 -22.98 -19.40 0.58
N PRO A 615 -22.94 -18.12 0.20
CA PRO A 615 -24.14 -17.27 0.21
C PRO A 615 -25.25 -17.78 -0.73
N TYR A 616 -24.95 -18.77 -1.57
CA TYR A 616 -25.88 -19.45 -2.47
C TYR A 616 -26.31 -20.85 -2.00
N SER A 617 -26.03 -21.25 -0.74
CA SER A 617 -26.60 -22.46 -0.13
C SER A 617 -27.74 -22.13 0.83
N LEU A 618 -28.79 -21.48 0.32
CA LEU A 618 -30.16 -21.51 0.83
C LEU A 618 -31.15 -21.44 -0.34
#